data_AF-A0A399NPT2-F1
#
_entry.id   AF-A0A399NPT2-F1
#
_cell.length_a   1.000
_cell.length_b   1.000
_cell.length_c   1.000
_cell.angle_alpha   90.00
_cell.angle_beta   90.00
_cell.angle_gamma   90.00
#
_symmetry.space_group_name_H-M   'P 1'
#
loop_
_entity.id
_entity.type
_entity.pdbx_description
1 polymer ?
#
loop_
_entity_poly.entity_id
_entity_poly.type
_entity_poly.pdbx_seq_one_letter_code
_entity_poly.pdbx_strand_id
1 'polypeptide(L)'
;AHPGLAVTTRLVTGAVAPALAAAAHADDVLVVGSDKTGYARGRLYGVRSVQLASLVPGPLVVVPSADLRLRDGVVVALDGTATSDALARAGAEEASQAGCRVSLVHAVSQDGGADARHRGDAVL
;
A
#
# COMPACT_ATOMS: atom_id res chain seq x y z
N ALA A 1 10.58 8.60 -18.21
CA ALA A 1 10.61 10.01 -17.74
C ALA A 1 9.38 10.73 -18.30
N HIS A 2 8.67 11.51 -17.48
CA HIS A 2 7.43 12.20 -17.89
C HIS A 2 7.64 13.73 -17.88
N PRO A 3 8.30 14.30 -18.90
CA PRO A 3 8.68 15.72 -18.92
C PRO A 3 7.48 16.69 -19.04
N GLY A 4 6.31 16.20 -19.45
CA GLY A 4 5.07 16.99 -19.54
C GLY A 4 4.18 16.91 -18.30
N LEU A 5 4.63 16.28 -17.21
CA LEU A 5 3.83 16.15 -16.00
C LEU A 5 3.69 17.53 -15.34
N ALA A 6 2.45 18.00 -15.17
CA ALA A 6 2.18 19.22 -14.43
C ALA A 6 2.47 19.00 -12.95
N VAL A 7 3.40 19.79 -12.39
CA VAL A 7 3.78 19.73 -10.98
C VAL A 7 3.39 21.03 -10.31
N THR A 8 2.63 20.93 -9.23
CA THR A 8 2.25 22.06 -8.39
C THR A 8 2.65 21.81 -6.95
N THR A 9 3.01 22.87 -6.24
CA THR A 9 3.37 22.80 -4.82
C THR A 9 2.42 23.67 -4.03
N ARG A 10 1.90 23.15 -2.92
CA ARG A 10 1.05 23.89 -1.99
C ARG A 10 1.55 23.68 -0.57
N LEU A 11 1.73 24.78 0.16
CA LEU A 11 1.96 24.74 1.59
C LEU A 11 0.61 24.69 2.32
N VAL A 12 0.45 23.72 3.21
CA VAL A 12 -0.75 23.57 4.05
C VAL A 12 -0.36 23.69 5.52
N THR A 13 -1.22 24.33 6.31
CA THR A 13 -0.99 24.59 7.74
C THR A 13 -1.94 23.76 8.58
N GLY A 14 -1.45 23.21 9.70
CA GLY A 14 -2.25 22.45 10.64
C GLY A 14 -1.57 21.15 11.08
N ALA A 15 -2.33 20.27 11.71
CA ALA A 15 -1.87 18.93 12.02
C ALA A 15 -1.65 18.14 10.72
N VAL A 16 -0.48 17.50 10.57
CA VAL A 16 -0.03 16.90 9.30
C VAL A 16 -1.03 15.91 8.71
N ALA A 17 -1.47 14.91 9.49
CA ALA A 17 -2.34 13.85 8.95
C ALA A 17 -3.73 14.38 8.51
N PRO A 18 -4.46 15.16 9.34
CA PRO A 18 -5.71 15.79 8.91
C PRO A 18 -5.54 16.75 7.72
N ALA A 19 -4.48 17.56 7.71
CA ALA A 19 -4.24 18.53 6.63
C ALA A 19 -3.95 17.86 5.29
N LEU A 20 -3.19 16.75 5.29
CA LEU A 20 -2.94 15.95 4.10
C LEU A 20 -4.19 15.18 3.65
N ALA A 21 -4.94 14.58 4.58
CA ALA A 21 -6.18 13.87 4.26
C ALA A 21 -7.23 14.82 3.64
N ALA A 22 -7.38 16.03 4.19
CA ALA A 22 -8.29 17.05 3.65
C ALA A 22 -7.83 17.63 2.30
N ALA A 23 -6.58 17.44 1.93
CA ALA A 23 -6.03 17.86 0.65
C ALA A 23 -6.18 16.80 -0.46
N ALA A 24 -6.53 15.56 -0.11
CA ALA A 24 -6.67 14.44 -1.04
C ALA A 24 -8.15 14.20 -1.39
N HIS A 25 -8.41 13.91 -2.65
CA HIS A 25 -9.70 13.43 -3.15
C HIS A 25 -9.74 11.90 -3.20
N ALA A 26 -10.94 11.32 -3.33
CA ALA A 26 -11.11 9.87 -3.37
C ALA A 26 -10.41 9.20 -4.56
N ASP A 27 -10.27 9.93 -5.67
CA ASP A 27 -9.61 9.47 -6.89
C ASP A 27 -8.08 9.75 -6.89
N ASP A 28 -7.56 10.39 -5.82
CA ASP A 28 -6.13 10.65 -5.68
C ASP A 28 -5.40 9.47 -5.03
N VAL A 29 -4.15 9.27 -5.43
CA VAL A 29 -3.19 8.43 -4.68
C VAL A 29 -2.32 9.33 -3.81
N LEU A 30 -2.48 9.24 -2.49
CA LEU A 30 -1.60 9.95 -1.56
C LEU A 30 -0.30 9.18 -1.39
N VAL A 31 0.84 9.80 -1.68
CA VAL A 31 2.17 9.19 -1.51
C VAL A 31 2.92 9.87 -0.36
N VAL A 32 3.42 9.09 0.58
CA VAL A 32 4.24 9.57 1.70
C VAL A 32 5.50 8.74 1.88
N GLY A 33 6.56 9.34 2.42
CA GLY A 33 7.74 8.59 2.85
C GLY A 33 7.48 7.78 4.12
N SER A 34 8.19 6.67 4.32
CA SER A 34 8.12 5.90 5.58
C SER A 34 8.88 6.56 6.74
N ASP A 35 9.74 7.55 6.44
CA ASP A 35 10.77 8.00 7.36
C ASP A 35 10.49 9.38 7.94
N LYS A 36 10.91 9.55 9.20
CA LYS A 36 11.06 10.87 9.82
C LYS A 36 12.32 11.51 9.25
N THR A 37 12.21 12.73 8.77
CA THR A 37 13.35 13.62 8.55
C THR A 37 14.07 13.84 9.90
N GLY A 38 15.08 13.03 10.22
CA GLY A 38 15.91 13.16 11.43
C GLY A 38 16.58 11.85 11.89
N TYR A 39 17.75 12.01 12.51
CA TYR A 39 18.79 11.04 12.94
C TYR A 39 18.38 9.76 13.72
N ALA A 40 17.11 9.42 13.84
CA ALA A 40 16.63 8.26 14.60
C ALA A 40 16.49 7.02 13.69
N ARG A 41 17.55 6.20 13.65
CA ARG A 41 17.50 4.81 13.18
C ARG A 41 16.50 4.03 14.04
N GLY A 42 15.37 3.62 13.47
CA GLY A 42 14.41 2.77 14.17
C GLY A 42 13.30 2.25 13.26
N ARG A 43 13.16 0.94 13.21
CA ARG A 43 12.31 0.09 12.35
C ARG A 43 10.79 0.23 12.61
N LEU A 44 10.34 1.41 13.02
CA LEU A 44 8.93 1.71 13.27
C LEU A 44 8.37 2.45 12.06
N TYR A 45 7.56 1.75 11.26
CA TYR A 45 6.67 2.39 10.30
C TYR A 45 5.92 3.52 11.02
N GLY A 46 6.13 4.75 10.58
CA GLY A 46 5.80 5.93 11.35
C GLY A 46 4.32 5.97 11.71
N VAL A 47 3.99 6.28 12.97
CA VAL A 47 2.62 6.52 13.46
C VAL A 47 1.77 7.35 12.49
N ARG A 48 2.41 8.25 11.74
CA ARG A 48 1.77 9.10 10.71
C ARG A 48 1.18 8.32 9.54
N SER A 49 1.83 7.28 9.03
CA SER A 49 1.27 6.51 7.90
C SER A 49 0.05 5.70 8.33
N VAL A 50 0.06 5.18 9.56
CA VAL A 50 -1.12 4.50 10.15
C VAL A 50 -2.26 5.50 10.37
N GLN A 51 -1.96 6.67 10.95
CA GLN A 51 -2.96 7.73 11.11
C GLN A 51 -3.55 8.19 9.77
N LEU A 52 -2.70 8.35 8.74
CA LEU A 52 -3.15 8.68 7.40
C LEU A 52 -4.03 7.58 6.81
N ALA A 53 -3.65 6.31 6.94
CA ALA A 53 -4.43 5.18 6.43
C ALA A 53 -5.85 5.13 7.02
N SER A 54 -6.05 5.65 8.23
CA SER A 54 -7.38 5.77 8.85
C SER A 54 -8.18 7.01 8.45
N LEU A 55 -7.56 8.01 7.81
CA LEU A 55 -8.17 9.31 7.53
C LEU A 55 -8.36 9.61 6.05
N VAL A 56 -7.51 9.05 5.19
CA VAL A 56 -7.53 9.34 3.76
C VAL A 56 -8.72 8.68 3.06
N PRO A 57 -9.37 9.37 2.10
CA PRO A 57 -10.53 8.84 1.41
C PRO A 57 -10.21 7.82 0.31
N GLY A 58 -8.93 7.71 -0.08
CA GLY A 58 -8.46 6.90 -1.21
C GLY A 58 -7.15 6.16 -0.92
N PRO A 59 -6.47 5.63 -1.95
CA PRO A 59 -5.24 4.87 -1.80
C PRO A 59 -4.10 5.68 -1.13
N LEU A 60 -3.38 5.02 -0.22
CA LEU A 60 -2.17 5.54 0.42
C LEU A 60 -0.97 4.66 0.06
N VAL A 61 0.06 5.28 -0.50
CA VAL A 61 1.34 4.64 -0.79
C VAL A 61 2.40 5.13 0.19
N VAL A 62 3.07 4.19 0.85
CA VAL A 62 4.17 4.48 1.79
C VAL A 62 5.47 4.01 1.16
N VAL A 63 6.35 4.96 0.83
CA VAL A 63 7.62 4.70 0.14
C VAL A 63 8.78 4.78 1.13
N PRO A 64 9.56 3.71 1.33
CA PRO A 64 10.70 3.76 2.23
C PRO A 64 11.94 4.40 1.63
N SER A 65 12.77 5.08 2.44
CA SER A 65 14.15 5.44 2.05
C SER A 65 15.07 4.24 2.31
N ALA A 66 14.78 3.13 1.64
CA ALA A 66 15.58 1.92 1.67
C ALA A 66 16.09 1.59 0.26
N ASP A 67 17.21 0.89 0.18
CA ASP A 67 17.68 0.32 -1.08
C ASP A 67 16.77 -0.84 -1.49
N LEU A 68 15.97 -0.61 -2.53
CA LEU A 68 15.00 -1.58 -3.04
C LEU A 68 15.59 -2.54 -4.07
N ARG A 69 16.87 -2.44 -4.44
CA ARG A 69 17.47 -3.23 -5.54
C ARG A 69 17.40 -4.75 -5.35
N LEU A 70 17.22 -5.23 -4.12
CA LEU A 70 17.10 -6.65 -3.79
C LEU A 70 15.66 -7.10 -3.54
N ARG A 71 14.68 -6.21 -3.71
CA ARG A 71 13.25 -6.50 -3.59
C ARG A 71 12.68 -6.63 -5.00
N ASP A 72 11.94 -7.70 -5.24
CA ASP A 72 11.30 -7.94 -6.53
C ASP A 72 9.90 -8.52 -6.31
N GLY A 73 9.03 -8.29 -7.29
CA GLY A 73 7.65 -8.73 -7.29
C GLY A 73 6.69 -7.81 -6.52
N VAL A 74 5.40 -8.05 -6.76
CA VAL A 74 4.28 -7.46 -6.04
C VAL A 74 3.66 -8.51 -5.13
N VAL A 75 3.37 -8.12 -3.88
CA VAL A 75 2.65 -8.97 -2.94
C VAL A 75 1.34 -8.30 -2.58
N VAL A 76 0.23 -9.02 -2.75
CA VAL A 76 -1.12 -8.53 -2.43
C VAL A 76 -1.70 -9.36 -1.30
N ALA A 77 -2.05 -8.69 -0.19
CA ALA A 77 -2.78 -9.32 0.89
C ALA A 77 -4.29 -9.30 0.59
N LEU A 78 -4.94 -10.45 0.78
CA LEU A 78 -6.36 -10.63 0.57
C LEU A 78 -7.02 -11.09 1.86
N ASP A 79 -8.24 -10.61 2.10
CA ASP A 79 -9.09 -10.97 3.23
C ASP A 79 -10.47 -11.51 2.80
N GLY A 80 -10.66 -11.72 1.49
CA GLY A 80 -11.91 -12.24 0.92
C GLY A 80 -13.03 -11.21 0.81
N THR A 81 -12.76 -9.92 1.06
CA THR A 81 -13.72 -8.83 0.86
C THR A 81 -13.74 -8.37 -0.60
N ALA A 82 -14.81 -7.68 -1.02
CA ALA A 82 -14.87 -7.04 -2.34
C ALA A 82 -13.74 -6.00 -2.55
N THR A 83 -13.28 -5.37 -1.46
CA THR A 83 -12.11 -4.49 -1.46
C THR A 83 -10.83 -5.26 -1.82
N SER A 84 -10.71 -6.53 -1.41
CA SER A 84 -9.56 -7.37 -1.76
C SER A 84 -9.51 -7.74 -3.25
N ASP A 85 -10.64 -7.85 -3.94
CA ASP A 85 -10.67 -8.07 -5.40
C ASP A 85 -10.09 -6.87 -6.16
N ALA A 86 -10.42 -5.65 -5.72
CA ALA A 86 -9.86 -4.43 -6.30
C ALA A 86 -8.33 -4.36 -6.07
N LEU A 87 -7.86 -4.74 -4.88
CA LEU A 87 -6.43 -4.83 -4.57
C LEU A 87 -5.71 -5.89 -5.43
N ALA A 88 -6.34 -7.04 -5.68
CA ALA A 88 -5.79 -8.08 -6.54
C ALA A 88 -5.57 -7.57 -7.98
N ARG A 89 -6.56 -6.84 -8.53
CA ARG A 89 -6.44 -6.22 -9.87
C ARG A 89 -5.34 -5.18 -9.92
N ALA A 90 -5.33 -4.24 -8.97
CA ALA A 90 -4.31 -3.20 -8.90
C ALA A 90 -2.90 -3.80 -8.79
N GLY A 91 -2.71 -4.83 -7.96
CA GLY A 91 -1.42 -5.50 -7.81
C GLY A 91 -1.00 -6.28 -9.06
N ALA A 92 -1.94 -6.89 -9.78
CA ALA A 92 -1.65 -7.56 -11.05
C ALA A 92 -1.28 -6.57 -12.16
N GLU A 93 -1.97 -5.42 -12.22
CA GLU A 93 -1.65 -4.33 -13.16
C GLU A 93 -0.26 -3.75 -12.88
N GLU A 94 0.07 -3.48 -11.62
CA GLU A 94 1.40 -3.02 -11.22
C GLU A 94 2.49 -4.03 -11.61
N ALA A 95 2.27 -5.32 -11.31
CA ALA A 95 3.22 -6.37 -11.66
C ALA A 95 3.41 -6.52 -13.17
N SER A 96 2.32 -6.40 -13.93
CA SER A 96 2.36 -6.43 -15.40
C SER A 96 3.14 -5.24 -15.97
N GLN A 97 2.97 -4.04 -15.40
CA GLN A 97 3.70 -2.85 -15.84
C GLN A 97 5.18 -2.92 -15.47
N ALA A 98 5.50 -3.48 -14.30
CA ALA A 98 6.86 -3.68 -13.83
C ALA A 98 7.55 -4.92 -14.47
N GLY A 99 6.82 -5.79 -15.15
CA GLY A 99 7.34 -7.03 -15.72
C GLY A 99 7.81 -8.04 -14.66
N CYS A 100 7.17 -8.05 -13.49
CA CYS A 100 7.58 -8.87 -12.34
C CYS A 100 6.47 -9.83 -11.90
N ARG A 101 6.78 -10.69 -10.93
CA ARG A 101 5.82 -11.66 -10.37
C ARG A 101 4.83 -10.97 -9.44
N VAL A 102 3.56 -11.37 -9.49
CA VAL A 102 2.59 -11.10 -8.42
C VAL A 102 2.41 -12.32 -7.52
N SER A 103 2.34 -12.13 -6.20
CA SER A 103 2.05 -13.17 -5.21
C SER A 103 0.85 -12.75 -4.36
N LEU A 104 -0.20 -13.56 -4.33
CA LEU A 104 -1.38 -13.33 -3.52
C LEU A 104 -1.21 -14.05 -2.18
N VAL A 105 -1.46 -13.33 -1.08
CA VAL A 105 -1.36 -13.85 0.29
C VAL A 105 -2.70 -13.70 0.98
N HIS A 106 -3.30 -14.82 1.35
CA HIS A 106 -4.54 -14.85 2.13
C HIS A 106 -4.25 -15.49 3.50
N ALA A 107 -4.49 -14.74 4.58
CA ALA A 107 -4.28 -15.24 5.94
C ALA A 107 -5.55 -15.91 6.46
N VAL A 108 -5.45 -17.18 6.87
CA VAL A 108 -6.56 -17.93 7.46
C VAL A 108 -6.39 -18.04 8.98
N SER A 109 -7.49 -17.84 9.72
CA SER A 109 -7.48 -18.09 11.17
C SER A 109 -7.20 -19.57 11.45
N GLN A 110 -6.36 -19.83 12.46
CA GLN A 110 -6.03 -21.18 12.92
C GLN A 110 -7.17 -21.83 13.73
N ASP A 111 -8.20 -21.06 14.11
CA ASP A 111 -9.33 -21.54 14.91
C ASP A 111 -10.35 -22.36 14.09
N GLY A 112 -10.16 -22.46 12.77
CA GLY A 112 -10.91 -23.37 11.90
C GLY A 112 -10.27 -24.75 11.84
N GLY A 113 -10.58 -25.60 12.83
CA GLY A 113 -10.10 -26.98 12.89
C GLY A 113 -10.29 -27.77 11.59
N ALA A 114 -9.21 -28.45 11.17
CA ALA A 114 -9.09 -29.60 10.27
C ALA A 114 -9.78 -29.64 8.87
N ASP A 115 -10.80 -28.84 8.55
CA ASP A 115 -11.66 -29.11 7.37
C ASP A 115 -11.42 -28.17 6.17
N ALA A 116 -10.69 -27.06 6.35
CA ALA A 116 -10.45 -26.08 5.29
C ALA A 116 -9.22 -26.37 4.40
N ARG A 117 -8.45 -27.42 4.69
CA ARG A 117 -7.15 -27.71 4.03
C ARG A 117 -7.28 -28.31 2.62
N HIS A 118 -8.51 -28.58 2.14
CA HIS A 118 -8.72 -29.32 0.89
C HIS A 118 -9.16 -28.45 -0.32
N ARG A 119 -9.34 -27.14 -0.17
CA ARG A 119 -9.90 -26.28 -1.24
C ARG A 119 -8.87 -25.52 -2.10
N GLY A 120 -7.61 -25.51 -1.72
CA GLY A 120 -6.55 -24.76 -2.43
C GLY A 120 -5.98 -25.45 -3.67
N ASP A 121 -6.15 -26.77 -3.81
CA ASP A 121 -5.54 -27.57 -4.89
C ASP A 121 -6.45 -27.75 -6.12
N ALA A 122 -7.65 -27.16 -6.12
CA ALA A 122 -8.65 -27.33 -7.19
C ALA A 122 -8.77 -26.11 -8.12
N VAL A 123 -7.94 -25.08 -7.95
CA VAL A 123 -7.97 -23.85 -8.77
C VAL A 123 -6.56 -23.53 -9.28
N LEU A 124 -6.02 -24.45 -10.08
CA LEU A 124 -4.98 -24.20 -11.08
C LEU A 124 -5.30 -25.02 -12.33
#